data_AF-A0A0F9FWE2-F1
#
_entry.id   AF-A0A0F9FWE2-F1
#
_cell.length_a   1.000
_cell.length_b   1.000
_cell.length_c   1.000
_cell.angle_alpha   90.00
_cell.angle_beta   90.00
_cell.angle_gamma   90.00
#
_symmetry.space_group_name_H-M   'P 1'
#
loop_
_entity.id
_entity.type
_entity.pdbx_description
1 polymer ?
#
loop_
_entity_poly.entity_id
_entity_poly.type
_entity_poly.pdbx_seq_one_letter_code
_entity_poly.pdbx_strand_id
1 'polypeptide(L)'
;MADISITTNVKWTDLFGKKHRFSTTYTQASLTDIELRDLTIAADATRTLWDPTTDATEAMSTFTGCLLLSDGNLDGEMDIDSAGDVGREQNSFRLVDGLPYMLGADDAYANHSVGNAFGGTLDVFERIRVDEPATAARKLKTLMWA
;
A
#
# COMPACT_ATOMS: atom_id res chain seq x y z
N MET A 1 -13.46 -19.15 -0.44
CA MET A 1 -13.16 -17.85 0.18
C MET A 1 -11.84 -18.00 0.91
N ALA A 2 -10.95 -17.05 0.70
CA ALA A 2 -9.62 -17.04 1.29
C ALA A 2 -9.55 -15.99 2.39
N ASP A 3 -8.59 -16.14 3.29
CA ASP A 3 -8.38 -15.25 4.42
C ASP A 3 -6.90 -14.81 4.45
N ILE A 4 -6.66 -13.56 4.84
CA ILE A 4 -5.33 -13.02 5.10
C ILE A 4 -5.19 -12.75 6.59
N SER A 5 -4.04 -13.14 7.14
CA SER A 5 -3.63 -12.76 8.49
C SER A 5 -2.22 -12.21 8.47
N ILE A 6 -2.05 -10.97 8.90
CA ILE A 6 -0.77 -10.26 8.98
C ILE A 6 -0.45 -10.02 10.45
N THR A 7 0.65 -10.61 10.92
CA THR A 7 1.11 -10.43 12.31
C THR A 7 2.35 -9.54 12.33
N THR A 8 2.20 -8.36 12.91
CA THR A 8 3.30 -7.40 13.08
C THR A 8 3.87 -7.50 14.49
N ASN A 9 5.18 -7.75 14.56
CA ASN A 9 5.91 -7.84 15.83
C ASN A 9 6.89 -6.67 15.93
N VAL A 10 6.66 -5.77 16.88
CA VAL A 10 7.54 -4.63 17.14
C VAL A 10 8.35 -4.90 18.40
N LYS A 11 9.67 -4.73 18.29
CA LYS A 11 10.61 -4.87 19.40
C LYS A 11 11.54 -3.68 19.40
N TRP A 12 11.74 -3.05 20.55
CA TRP A 12 12.69 -1.95 20.70
C TRP A 12 13.38 -2.00 22.06
N THR A 13 14.50 -1.31 22.15
CA THR A 13 15.21 -1.07 23.41
C THR A 13 15.13 0.42 23.68
N ASP A 14 14.69 0.82 24.87
CA ASP A 14 14.63 2.23 25.23
C ASP A 14 16.00 2.79 25.62
N LEU A 15 16.06 4.10 25.90
CA LEU A 15 17.28 4.81 26.27
C LEU A 15 17.92 4.30 27.59
N PHE A 16 17.18 3.54 28.39
CA PHE A 16 17.66 2.93 29.63
C PHE A 16 18.07 1.46 29.45
N GLY A 17 18.08 0.95 28.21
CA GLY A 17 18.44 -0.43 27.91
C GLY A 17 17.33 -1.43 28.18
N LYS A 18 16.10 -1.00 28.51
CA LYS A 18 14.98 -1.91 28.74
C LYS A 18 14.35 -2.31 27.41
N LYS A 19 14.14 -3.61 27.25
CA LYS A 19 13.53 -4.22 26.07
C LYS A 19 12.01 -4.19 26.18
N HIS A 20 11.37 -3.77 25.10
CA HIS A 20 9.92 -3.73 24.97
C HIS A 20 9.49 -4.51 23.73
N ARG A 21 8.26 -5.02 23.77
CA ARG A 21 7.63 -5.69 22.63
C ARG A 21 6.13 -5.44 22.61
N PHE A 22 5.57 -5.31 21.43
CA PHE A 22 4.14 -5.50 21.21
C PHE A 22 3.92 -6.31 19.93
N SER A 23 2.80 -7.01 19.87
CA SER A 23 2.35 -7.75 18.70
C SER A 23 0.92 -7.34 18.39
N THR A 24 0.62 -7.16 17.11
CA THR A 24 -0.75 -6.97 16.64
C THR A 24 -0.98 -7.88 15.44
N THR A 25 -2.21 -8.34 15.27
CA THR A 25 -2.61 -9.17 14.14
C THR A 25 -3.79 -8.51 13.46
N TYR A 26 -3.63 -8.24 12.17
CA TYR A 26 -4.72 -7.89 11.27
C TYR A 26 -5.22 -9.17 10.61
N THR A 27 -6.53 -9.38 10.59
CA THR A 27 -7.14 -10.51 9.88
C THR A 27 -8.29 -10.00 9.05
N GLN A 28 -8.28 -10.37 7.78
CA GLN A 28 -9.41 -10.17 6.89
C GLN A 28 -9.85 -11.52 6.34
N ALA A 29 -11.15 -11.76 6.40
CA ALA A 29 -11.76 -13.00 5.98
C ALA A 29 -12.70 -12.77 4.79
N SER A 30 -13.07 -13.86 4.13
CA SER A 30 -14.04 -13.83 3.01
C SER A 30 -13.56 -13.05 1.79
N LEU A 31 -12.25 -13.04 1.56
CA LEU A 31 -11.66 -12.43 0.37
C LEU A 31 -12.03 -13.23 -0.87
N THR A 32 -12.32 -12.48 -1.92
CA THR A 32 -12.70 -13.00 -3.24
C THR A 32 -11.48 -13.26 -4.10
N ASP A 33 -10.44 -12.44 -3.94
CA ASP A 33 -9.17 -12.62 -4.61
C ASP A 33 -7.97 -12.25 -3.73
N ILE A 34 -6.89 -12.98 -3.89
CA ILE A 34 -5.58 -12.72 -3.26
C ILE A 34 -4.51 -13.03 -4.28
N GLU A 35 -3.67 -12.04 -4.55
CA GLU A 35 -2.58 -12.20 -5.49
C GLU A 35 -1.24 -11.91 -4.83
N LEU A 36 -0.31 -12.88 -4.94
CA LEU A 36 1.08 -12.71 -4.56
C LEU A 36 1.92 -12.52 -5.82
N ARG A 37 2.53 -11.34 -5.95
CA ARG A 37 3.42 -10.97 -7.06
C ARG A 37 4.86 -10.88 -6.56
N ASP A 38 5.77 -11.55 -7.27
CA ASP A 38 7.22 -11.39 -7.12
C ASP A 38 7.74 -10.59 -8.30
N LEU A 39 8.12 -9.33 -8.04
CA LEU A 39 8.49 -8.37 -9.08
C LEU A 39 9.98 -8.04 -8.99
N THR A 40 10.56 -7.76 -10.16
CA THR A 40 11.88 -7.13 -10.27
C THR A 40 11.70 -5.78 -10.95
N ILE A 41 12.07 -4.72 -10.25
CA ILE A 41 12.07 -3.35 -10.78
C ILE A 41 13.49 -3.09 -11.28
N ALA A 42 13.63 -2.85 -12.58
CA ALA A 42 14.91 -2.51 -13.18
C ALA A 42 15.42 -1.17 -12.63
N ALA A 43 16.73 -0.94 -12.74
CA ALA A 43 17.30 0.37 -12.40
C ALA A 43 16.67 1.48 -13.26
N ASP A 44 16.42 2.64 -12.66
CA ASP A 44 15.82 3.81 -13.30
C ASP A 44 14.46 3.52 -13.98
N ALA A 45 13.69 2.57 -13.43
CA ALA A 45 12.40 2.15 -13.97
C ALA A 45 11.26 2.36 -12.98
N THR A 46 10.10 2.69 -13.55
CA THR A 46 8.81 2.73 -12.86
C THR A 46 8.07 1.42 -13.09
N ARG A 47 7.48 0.86 -12.04
CA ARG A 47 6.57 -0.28 -12.13
C ARG A 47 5.20 0.08 -11.59
N THR A 48 4.17 -0.05 -12.44
CA THR A 48 2.77 -0.04 -12.00
C THR A 48 2.46 -1.33 -11.26
N LEU A 49 1.97 -1.20 -10.03
CA LEU A 49 1.59 -2.33 -9.18
C LEU A 49 0.10 -2.63 -9.26
N TRP A 50 -0.72 -1.60 -9.49
CA TRP A 50 -2.16 -1.72 -9.63
C TRP A 50 -2.68 -0.51 -10.42
N ASP A 51 -3.48 -0.75 -11.45
CA ASP A 51 -4.10 0.27 -12.29
C ASP A 51 -5.48 -0.18 -12.84
N PRO A 52 -6.58 0.28 -12.22
CA PRO A 52 -7.97 -0.07 -12.53
C PRO A 52 -8.40 0.43 -13.92
N THR A 53 -7.64 1.37 -14.52
CA THR A 53 -7.94 1.92 -15.85
C THR A 53 -7.40 1.05 -16.97
N THR A 54 -6.47 0.15 -16.65
CA THR A 54 -5.80 -0.71 -17.65
C THR A 54 -6.25 -2.15 -17.59
N ASP A 55 -6.72 -2.62 -16.42
CA ASP A 55 -7.21 -3.97 -16.23
C ASP A 55 -8.59 -3.97 -15.58
N ALA A 56 -9.59 -4.51 -16.28
CA ALA A 56 -10.96 -4.60 -15.80
C ALA A 56 -11.11 -5.54 -14.58
N THR A 57 -10.13 -6.41 -14.33
CA THR A 57 -10.09 -7.26 -13.14
C THR A 57 -9.51 -6.52 -11.91
N GLU A 58 -8.85 -5.39 -12.13
CA GLU A 58 -8.33 -4.50 -11.07
C GLU A 58 -9.33 -3.38 -10.75
N ALA A 59 -10.64 -3.60 -10.89
CA ALA A 59 -11.64 -2.57 -10.63
C ALA A 59 -11.46 -1.91 -9.24
N MET A 60 -11.61 -0.59 -9.15
CA MET A 60 -11.41 0.14 -7.89
C MET A 60 -12.27 -0.41 -6.75
N SER A 61 -13.53 -0.76 -7.04
CA SER A 61 -14.46 -1.31 -6.06
C SER A 61 -14.04 -2.65 -5.45
N THR A 62 -13.05 -3.32 -6.05
CA THR A 62 -12.53 -4.59 -5.56
C THR A 62 -11.18 -4.45 -4.88
N PHE A 63 -10.56 -3.27 -4.82
CA PHE A 63 -9.32 -3.12 -4.06
C PHE A 63 -9.61 -3.03 -2.56
N THR A 64 -9.01 -3.92 -1.78
CA THR A 64 -9.20 -3.96 -0.33
C THR A 64 -7.91 -3.60 0.43
N GLY A 65 -6.75 -4.03 -0.06
CA GLY A 65 -5.48 -3.63 0.51
C GLY A 65 -4.27 -4.24 -0.19
N CYS A 66 -3.08 -3.75 0.17
CA CYS A 66 -1.82 -4.34 -0.24
C CYS A 66 -0.75 -4.31 0.87
N LEU A 67 0.18 -5.25 0.76
CA LEU A 67 1.39 -5.35 1.56
C LEU A 67 2.59 -5.38 0.62
N LEU A 68 3.52 -4.45 0.82
CA LEU A 68 4.72 -4.26 0.02
C LEU A 68 5.96 -4.56 0.88
N LEU A 69 6.87 -5.36 0.34
CA LEU A 69 8.16 -5.66 0.97
C LEU A 69 9.28 -5.63 -0.07
N SER A 70 10.23 -4.72 0.11
CA SER A 70 11.36 -4.49 -0.80
C SER A 70 12.69 -4.94 -0.19
N ASP A 71 13.64 -5.36 -1.04
CA ASP A 71 15.05 -5.63 -0.71
C ASP A 71 15.97 -4.40 -0.84
N GLY A 72 15.36 -3.22 -0.91
CA GLY A 72 16.01 -1.92 -1.00
C GLY A 72 15.04 -0.79 -0.78
N ASN A 73 15.56 0.42 -0.67
CA ASN A 73 14.70 1.59 -0.56
C ASN A 73 14.13 1.96 -1.94
N LEU A 74 12.81 2.11 -2.03
CA LEU A 74 12.11 2.51 -3.25
C LEU A 74 11.19 3.69 -2.95
N ASP A 75 10.97 4.56 -3.93
CA ASP A 75 9.96 5.62 -3.84
C ASP A 75 8.66 5.11 -4.46
N GLY A 76 7.54 5.34 -3.79
CA GLY A 76 6.23 4.97 -4.27
C GLY A 76 5.38 6.20 -4.49
N GLU A 77 4.48 6.11 -5.46
CA GLU A 77 3.49 7.14 -5.72
C GLU A 77 2.11 6.49 -5.83
N MET A 78 1.11 7.17 -5.32
CA MET A 78 -0.29 6.78 -5.43
C MET A 78 -1.14 7.95 -5.87
N ASP A 79 -2.03 7.68 -6.83
CA ASP A 79 -3.07 8.61 -7.24
C ASP A 79 -4.31 8.32 -6.38
N ILE A 80 -4.91 9.35 -5.76
CA ILE A 80 -6.13 9.28 -4.94
C ILE A 80 -7.16 10.23 -5.54
N ASP A 81 -8.42 9.78 -5.61
CA ASP A 81 -9.56 10.61 -6.03
C ASP A 81 -9.82 11.69 -4.97
N SER A 82 -9.93 12.96 -5.38
CA SER A 82 -10.29 14.04 -4.46
C SER A 82 -11.81 14.24 -4.49
N ALA A 83 -12.53 13.46 -3.67
CA ALA A 83 -13.92 13.64 -3.26
C ALA A 83 -14.75 14.68 -4.07
N GLY A 84 -15.17 14.30 -5.29
CA GLY A 84 -16.22 15.00 -6.03
C GLY A 84 -15.79 16.12 -6.99
N ASP A 85 -14.50 16.38 -7.16
CA ASP A 85 -13.97 17.16 -8.30
C ASP A 85 -13.07 16.27 -9.17
N VAL A 86 -12.85 16.64 -10.44
CA VAL A 86 -11.96 15.93 -11.39
C VAL A 86 -10.48 16.17 -11.04
N GLY A 87 -10.12 16.04 -9.76
CA GLY A 87 -8.80 16.24 -9.21
C GLY A 87 -8.20 14.90 -8.80
N ARG A 88 -6.96 14.66 -9.24
CA ARG A 88 -6.12 13.57 -8.73
C ARG A 88 -5.16 14.15 -7.71
N GLU A 89 -5.18 13.65 -6.48
CA GLU A 89 -4.14 13.92 -5.51
C GLU A 89 -3.05 12.86 -5.62
N GLN A 90 -1.83 13.30 -5.90
CA GLN A 90 -0.66 12.41 -5.95
C GLN A 90 0.03 12.43 -4.59
N ASN A 91 0.05 11.29 -3.92
CA ASN A 91 0.77 11.10 -2.67
C ASN A 91 2.01 10.25 -2.90
N SER A 92 3.14 10.67 -2.33
CA SER A 92 4.39 9.91 -2.36
C SER A 92 4.62 9.20 -1.02
N PHE A 93 5.13 7.98 -1.06
CA PHE A 93 5.59 7.23 0.10
C PHE A 93 6.97 6.62 -0.15
N ARG A 94 7.66 6.22 0.92
CA ARG A 94 8.97 5.57 0.83
C ARG A 94 8.84 4.13 1.33
N LEU A 95 9.19 3.17 0.48
CA LEU A 95 9.47 1.82 0.92
C LEU A 95 10.89 1.79 1.47
N VAL A 96 11.04 1.35 2.72
CA VAL A 96 12.34 1.21 3.37
C VAL A 96 12.77 -0.25 3.31
N ASP A 97 14.05 -0.49 3.04
CA ASP A 97 14.63 -1.84 2.96
C ASP A 97 14.25 -2.69 4.17
N GLY A 98 13.66 -3.86 3.90
CA GLY A 98 13.26 -4.85 4.89
C GLY A 98 12.08 -4.44 5.79
N LEU A 99 11.48 -3.26 5.59
CA LEU A 99 10.32 -2.80 6.36
C LEU A 99 9.03 -3.06 5.56
N PRO A 100 8.11 -3.92 6.05
CA PRO A 100 6.82 -4.10 5.40
C PRO A 100 6.02 -2.79 5.44
N TYR A 101 5.46 -2.43 4.29
CA TYR A 101 4.55 -1.29 4.15
C TYR A 101 3.17 -1.80 3.77
N MET A 102 2.15 -1.41 4.54
CA MET A 102 0.77 -1.86 4.34
C MET A 102 -0.09 -0.65 4.00
N LEU A 103 -0.91 -0.80 2.97
CA LEU A 103 -1.94 0.17 2.57
C LEU A 103 -3.28 -0.54 2.61
N GLY A 104 -4.21 -0.09 3.45
CA GLY A 104 -5.61 -0.47 3.35
C GLY A 104 -6.36 0.48 2.43
N ALA A 105 -7.43 0.01 1.77
CA ALA A 105 -8.24 0.86 0.89
C ALA A 105 -8.73 2.18 1.53
N ASP A 106 -8.86 2.21 2.87
CA ASP A 106 -9.29 3.36 3.67
C ASP A 106 -8.14 4.31 4.07
N ASP A 107 -6.88 4.03 3.68
CA ASP A 107 -5.73 4.90 3.94
C ASP A 107 -5.58 6.05 2.91
N ALA A 108 -6.46 6.10 1.92
CA ALA A 108 -6.57 7.17 0.92
C ALA A 108 -7.32 8.39 1.50
N TYR A 109 -6.76 9.08 2.49
CA TYR A 109 -7.39 10.28 3.05
C TYR A 109 -7.07 11.53 2.19
N ALA A 110 -7.98 11.92 1.30
CA ALA A 110 -8.07 13.32 0.87
C ALA A 110 -8.71 14.13 2.02
N ASN A 111 -7.93 14.87 2.81
CA ASN A 111 -8.51 15.73 3.84
C ASN A 111 -7.76 17.05 4.01
N HIS A 112 -8.30 18.11 3.40
CA HIS A 112 -7.98 19.48 3.79
C HIS A 112 -9.15 20.48 3.56
N SER A 113 -10.29 20.32 4.25
CA SER A 113 -11.09 21.52 4.64
C SER A 113 -12.05 21.29 5.82
N VAL A 114 -12.42 22.40 6.48
CA VAL A 114 -13.19 22.41 7.73
C VAL A 114 -14.68 22.31 7.45
N GLY A 115 -15.27 21.12 7.61
CA GLY A 115 -16.73 20.96 7.62
C GLY A 115 -17.26 19.59 7.23
N ASN A 116 -17.16 18.60 8.12
CA ASN A 116 -17.86 17.30 8.08
C ASN A 116 -17.43 16.39 6.89
N ALA A 117 -17.62 15.07 6.85
CA ALA A 117 -18.41 14.15 7.66
C ALA A 117 -17.87 12.73 7.43
N PHE A 118 -17.85 11.86 8.44
CA PHE A 118 -17.89 10.43 8.11
C PHE A 118 -19.23 10.15 7.40
N GLY A 119 -19.20 10.00 6.09
CA GLY A 119 -20.40 9.82 5.28
C GLY A 119 -20.14 9.98 3.80
N GLY A 120 -19.54 8.97 3.18
CA GLY A 120 -19.37 8.93 1.73
C GLY A 120 -18.52 7.75 1.32
N THR A 121 -19.15 6.73 0.79
CA THR A 121 -18.52 5.72 -0.08
C THR A 121 -17.67 6.41 -1.15
N LEU A 122 -16.50 5.82 -1.45
CA LEU A 122 -15.61 6.09 -2.60
C LEU A 122 -14.46 7.05 -2.32
N ASP A 123 -13.44 6.58 -1.61
CA ASP A 123 -12.06 7.01 -1.88
C ASP A 123 -11.22 5.73 -1.93
N VAL A 124 -11.18 5.11 -3.11
CA VAL A 124 -10.27 3.99 -3.38
C VAL A 124 -9.03 4.61 -4.01
N PHE A 125 -7.83 4.11 -3.68
CA PHE A 125 -6.65 4.40 -4.48
C PHE A 125 -6.99 4.22 -5.97
N GLU A 126 -6.50 5.12 -6.83
CA GLU A 126 -6.70 5.05 -8.28
C GLU A 126 -5.51 4.41 -9.00
N ARG A 127 -4.32 4.45 -8.40
CA ARG A 127 -3.13 3.79 -8.91
C ARG A 127 -2.07 3.65 -7.83
N ILE A 128 -1.29 2.57 -7.87
CA ILE A 128 -0.05 2.44 -7.08
C ILE A 128 1.13 2.20 -8.02
N ARG A 129 2.17 3.03 -7.90
CA ARG A 129 3.43 2.94 -8.63
C ARG A 129 4.61 2.90 -7.67
N VAL A 130 5.69 2.26 -8.09
CA VAL A 130 6.96 2.26 -7.39
C VAL A 130 8.10 2.52 -8.37
N ASP A 131 8.97 3.44 -7.99
CA ASP A 131 10.15 3.92 -8.69
C ASP A 131 11.43 3.47 -7.96
N GLU A 132 12.40 2.97 -8.74
CA GLU A 132 13.77 2.73 -8.26
C GLU A 132 14.71 3.83 -8.81
N PRO A 133 15.05 4.86 -8.02
CA PRO A 133 15.95 5.93 -8.45
C PRO A 133 17.45 5.55 -8.43
N ALA A 134 17.81 4.32 -8.06
CA ALA A 134 19.18 3.84 -7.96
C ALA A 134 19.63 2.97 -9.15
N THR A 135 20.93 2.85 -9.33
CA THR A 135 21.60 2.16 -10.45
C THR A 135 21.58 0.63 -10.38
N ALA A 136 20.81 0.03 -9.47
CA ALA A 136 20.70 -1.42 -9.31
C ALA A 136 19.24 -1.86 -9.21
N ALA A 137 18.89 -2.96 -9.87
CA ALA A 137 17.55 -3.53 -9.81
C ALA A 137 17.18 -4.00 -8.40
N ARG A 138 15.89 -3.88 -8.04
CA ARG A 138 15.33 -4.32 -6.76
C ARG A 138 14.26 -5.37 -6.92
N LYS A 139 14.12 -6.18 -5.89
CA LYS A 139 13.03 -7.13 -5.76
C LYS A 139 11.98 -6.54 -4.85
N LEU A 140 10.74 -6.59 -5.33
CA LEU A 140 9.55 -6.21 -4.57
C LEU A 140 8.63 -7.41 -4.51
N LYS A 141 8.27 -7.81 -3.30
CA LYS A 141 7.18 -8.75 -3.06
C LYS A 141 5.93 -7.95 -2.72
N THR A 142 4.86 -8.21 -3.45
CA THR A 142 3.57 -7.54 -3.28
C THR A 142 2.52 -8.59 -3.01
N LEU A 143 1.74 -8.41 -1.95
CA LEU A 143 0.51 -9.16 -1.70
C LEU A 143 -0.65 -8.17 -1.84
N MET A 144 -1.55 -8.42 -2.77
CA MET A 144 -2.76 -7.62 -3.02
C MET A 144 -4.00 -8.47 -2.77
N TRP A 145 -5.08 -7.86 -2.29
CA TRP A 145 -6.33 -8.58 -2.06
C TRP A 145 -7.58 -7.74 -2.31
N ALA A 146 -8.64 -8.47 -2.67
CA ALA A 146 -9.95 -8.00 -3.05
C ALA A 146 -11.07 -8.66 -2.23
#